data_AF-A0A3Q3FC51-F1
#
_entry.id   AF-A0A3Q3FC51-F1
#
_cell.length_a   1.000
_cell.length_b   1.000
_cell.length_c   1.000
_cell.angle_alpha   90.00
_cell.angle_beta   90.00
_cell.angle_gamma   90.00
#
_symmetry.space_group_name_H-M   'P 1'
#
loop_
_entity.id
_entity.type
_entity.pdbx_description
1 polymer ?
#
loop_
_entity_poly.entity_id
_entity_poly.type
_entity_poly.pdbx_seq_one_letter_code
_entity_poly.pdbx_strand_id
1 'polypeptide(L)'
;MVDLFLDRVLVKNNWDQDQLNTEREITGILENRILMLFFACAECKKCQDFLPVLNDFFKRLKDPAFIEYPKLLALIYVSLDQSEEQQDRFLKELNKRILFVAFEDPYRKELQAMFKVTDVPTVMVLRPDGSVLSPNAVQDICRYGLDCFKDWQESAELIERSFMLNEEYDNLNLRSATDPVRRLKYKTEDNKRKKRWWKVWERGKEGYEEEEEEEEEGDHGRWRRR
;
A
#
# COMPACT_ATOMS: atom_id res chain seq x y z
N MET A 1 -12.67 -2.20 18.62
CA MET A 1 -11.44 -2.17 17.81
C MET A 1 -11.25 -0.84 17.11
N VAL A 2 -12.23 -0.35 16.34
CA VAL A 2 -12.11 0.90 15.55
C VAL A 2 -11.57 2.05 16.40
N ASP A 3 -11.98 2.07 17.66
CA ASP A 3 -11.59 2.95 18.77
C ASP A 3 -10.07 3.09 18.99
N LEU A 4 -9.27 2.10 18.59
CA LEU A 4 -7.80 2.15 18.64
C LEU A 4 -7.22 3.11 17.58
N PHE A 5 -7.97 3.37 16.50
CA PHE A 5 -7.53 4.21 15.38
C PHE A 5 -8.49 5.37 15.07
N LEU A 6 -9.55 5.56 15.86
CA LEU A 6 -10.29 6.83 15.85
C LEU A 6 -9.34 8.00 16.14
N ASP A 7 -9.53 9.10 15.42
CA ASP A 7 -8.68 10.31 15.42
C ASP A 7 -7.19 10.07 15.09
N ARG A 8 -6.80 8.90 14.55
CA ARG A 8 -5.44 8.61 14.06
C ARG A 8 -5.41 8.56 12.53
N VAL A 9 -4.22 8.76 11.94
CA VAL A 9 -4.03 8.71 10.48
C VAL A 9 -3.39 7.38 10.10
N LEU A 10 -4.12 6.57 9.33
CA LEU A 10 -3.57 5.37 8.70
C LEU A 10 -3.24 5.66 7.24
N VAL A 11 -2.10 5.21 6.76
CA VAL A 11 -1.64 5.46 5.38
C VAL A 11 -1.64 4.15 4.60
N LYS A 12 -2.16 4.13 3.37
CA LYS A 12 -2.00 2.96 2.49
C LYS A 12 -0.58 2.92 1.95
N ASN A 13 0.02 1.73 1.87
CA ASN A 13 1.29 1.50 1.16
C ASN A 13 1.11 1.49 -0.38
N ASN A 14 0.23 2.34 -0.94
CA ASN A 14 0.14 2.55 -2.39
C ASN A 14 1.14 3.63 -2.85
N TRP A 15 1.25 3.81 -4.16
CA TRP A 15 2.16 4.82 -4.75
C TRP A 15 1.81 6.24 -4.31
N ASP A 16 0.52 6.54 -4.16
CA ASP A 16 0.00 7.88 -3.85
C ASP A 16 -0.09 8.15 -2.33
N GLN A 17 0.26 7.15 -1.49
CA GLN A 17 0.20 7.17 -0.02
C GLN A 17 -1.14 7.73 0.52
N ASP A 18 -2.26 7.10 0.14
CA ASP A 18 -3.60 7.54 0.55
C ASP A 18 -3.70 7.60 2.09
N GLN A 19 -3.92 8.81 2.63
CA GLN A 19 -4.21 9.01 4.04
C GLN A 19 -5.68 8.73 4.33
N LEU A 20 -5.92 7.85 5.30
CA LEU A 20 -7.21 7.49 5.85
C LEU A 20 -7.31 8.20 7.20
N ASN A 21 -8.01 9.32 7.22
CA ASN A 21 -8.12 10.21 8.38
C ASN A 21 -9.58 10.51 8.76
N THR A 22 -10.56 10.01 7.99
CA THR A 22 -11.97 10.13 8.35
C THR A 22 -12.44 8.91 9.14
N GLU A 23 -13.25 9.15 10.18
CA GLU A 23 -13.95 8.14 10.97
C GLU A 23 -14.61 7.06 10.09
N ARG A 24 -15.20 7.46 8.96
CA ARG A 24 -15.90 6.55 8.02
C ARG A 24 -14.96 5.59 7.31
N GLU A 25 -13.79 6.05 6.88
CA GLU A 25 -12.79 5.19 6.23
C GLU A 25 -12.19 4.20 7.22
N ILE A 26 -11.87 4.67 8.44
CA ILE A 26 -11.26 3.86 9.49
C ILE A 26 -12.27 2.82 10.00
N THR A 27 -13.53 3.21 10.20
CA THR A 27 -14.64 2.28 10.51
C THR A 27 -14.84 1.29 9.37
N GLY A 28 -14.98 1.75 8.13
CA GLY A 28 -15.19 0.88 6.97
C GLY A 28 -14.07 -0.14 6.74
N ILE A 29 -12.84 0.12 7.20
CA ILE A 29 -11.69 -0.78 7.04
C ILE A 29 -11.41 -1.65 8.28
N LEU A 30 -11.92 -1.29 9.47
CA LEU A 30 -11.66 -2.00 10.74
C LEU A 30 -12.90 -2.61 11.43
N GLU A 31 -14.12 -2.17 11.14
CA GLU A 31 -15.32 -2.70 11.80
C GLU A 31 -15.57 -4.18 11.40
N ASN A 32 -15.88 -5.01 12.41
CA ASN A 32 -16.17 -6.45 12.28
C ASN A 32 -15.05 -7.30 11.65
N ARG A 33 -13.80 -6.87 11.77
CA ARG A 33 -12.63 -7.53 11.16
C ARG A 33 -11.66 -7.99 12.24
N ILE A 34 -10.86 -9.00 11.91
CA ILE A 34 -9.62 -9.34 12.63
C ILE A 34 -8.56 -8.34 12.19
N LEU A 35 -7.76 -7.83 13.13
CA LEU A 35 -6.67 -6.90 12.84
C LEU A 35 -5.33 -7.50 13.24
N MET A 36 -4.42 -7.56 12.26
CA MET A 36 -3.02 -7.88 12.47
C MET A 36 -2.21 -6.59 12.62
N LEU A 37 -1.69 -6.32 13.82
CA LEU A 37 -0.67 -5.30 14.05
C LEU A 37 0.71 -5.93 13.86
N PHE A 38 1.42 -5.53 12.80
CA PHE A 38 2.76 -6.04 12.50
C PHE A 38 3.82 -5.05 12.98
N PHE A 39 4.50 -5.41 14.07
CA PHE A 39 5.63 -4.67 14.63
C PHE A 39 6.94 -5.21 14.05
N ALA A 40 7.67 -4.37 13.32
CA ALA A 40 8.96 -4.70 12.74
C ALA A 40 9.88 -3.48 12.59
N CYS A 41 11.12 -3.76 12.21
CA CYS A 41 12.20 -2.79 12.00
C CYS A 41 13.09 -3.31 10.86
N ALA A 42 13.52 -2.41 9.97
CA ALA A 42 14.25 -2.71 8.75
C ALA A 42 15.64 -3.31 9.00
N GLU A 43 16.29 -2.96 10.11
CA GLU A 43 17.63 -3.44 10.47
C GLU A 43 17.62 -4.85 11.10
N CYS A 44 16.44 -5.36 11.47
CA CYS A 44 16.33 -6.69 12.07
C CYS A 44 16.22 -7.78 11.00
N LYS A 45 17.27 -8.61 10.88
CA LYS A 45 17.32 -9.74 9.93
C LYS A 45 16.12 -10.67 10.03
N LYS A 46 15.64 -10.98 11.25
CA LYS A 46 14.43 -11.80 11.46
C LYS A 46 13.18 -11.20 10.82
N CYS A 47 13.08 -9.87 10.72
CA CYS A 47 11.99 -9.19 10.04
C CYS A 47 12.11 -9.34 8.53
N GLN A 48 13.32 -9.22 7.97
CA GLN A 48 13.62 -9.45 6.55
C GLN A 48 13.33 -10.91 6.14
N ASP A 49 13.76 -11.88 6.96
CA ASP A 49 13.52 -13.31 6.73
C ASP A 49 12.01 -13.65 6.76
N PHE A 50 11.23 -12.98 7.62
CA PHE A 50 9.79 -13.20 7.77
C PHE A 50 8.93 -12.45 6.74
N LEU A 51 9.39 -11.29 6.24
CA LEU A 51 8.65 -10.46 5.30
C LEU A 51 8.13 -11.18 4.04
N PRO A 52 8.88 -12.05 3.33
CA PRO A 52 8.34 -12.80 2.20
C PRO A 52 7.23 -13.77 2.61
N VAL A 53 7.31 -14.38 3.79
CA VAL A 53 6.26 -15.27 4.34
C VAL A 53 5.00 -14.47 4.64
N LEU A 54 5.12 -13.33 5.30
CA LEU A 54 4.00 -12.43 5.59
C LEU A 54 3.35 -11.89 4.32
N ASN A 55 4.15 -11.52 3.32
CA ASN A 55 3.67 -11.01 2.04
C ASN A 55 2.84 -12.05 1.27
N ASP A 56 3.26 -13.33 1.23
CA ASP A 56 2.50 -14.40 0.57
C ASP A 56 1.26 -14.82 1.38
N PHE A 57 1.38 -14.91 2.71
CA PHE A 57 0.26 -15.15 3.62
C PHE A 57 -0.84 -14.09 3.43
N PHE A 58 -0.50 -12.80 3.55
CA PHE A 58 -1.45 -11.70 3.35
C PHE A 58 -1.99 -11.64 1.91
N LYS A 59 -1.18 -11.97 0.90
CA LYS A 59 -1.64 -12.07 -0.49
C LYS A 59 -2.76 -13.11 -0.64
N ARG A 60 -2.57 -14.33 -0.10
CA ARG A 60 -3.58 -15.40 -0.13
C ARG A 60 -4.83 -15.05 0.68
N LEU A 61 -4.68 -14.43 1.84
CA LEU A 61 -5.81 -13.91 2.63
C LEU A 61 -6.58 -12.77 1.93
N LYS A 62 -5.99 -12.17 0.89
CA LYS A 62 -6.58 -11.13 0.03
C LYS A 62 -6.97 -11.65 -1.36
N ASP A 63 -7.13 -12.96 -1.50
CA ASP A 63 -7.52 -13.66 -2.73
C ASP A 63 -8.77 -14.55 -2.46
N PRO A 64 -9.92 -14.27 -3.12
CA PRO A 64 -11.15 -15.06 -2.99
C PRO A 64 -10.99 -16.55 -3.33
N ALA A 65 -9.92 -16.96 -4.02
CA ALA A 65 -9.65 -18.37 -4.29
C ALA A 65 -9.21 -19.17 -3.04
N PHE A 66 -8.84 -18.50 -1.94
CA PHE A 66 -8.38 -19.12 -0.69
C PHE A 66 -9.25 -18.80 0.52
N ILE A 67 -9.84 -17.60 0.59
CA ILE A 67 -10.69 -17.14 1.68
C ILE A 67 -11.99 -16.56 1.11
N GLU A 68 -13.13 -17.05 1.57
CA GLU A 68 -14.46 -16.64 1.10
C GLU A 68 -14.77 -15.16 1.35
N TYR A 69 -14.33 -14.62 2.50
CA TYR A 69 -14.50 -13.22 2.87
C TYR A 69 -13.16 -12.49 3.15
N PRO A 70 -12.38 -12.14 2.10
CA PRO A 70 -11.08 -11.45 2.24
C PRO A 70 -11.17 -10.07 2.94
N LYS A 71 -12.37 -9.52 3.10
CA LYS A 71 -12.64 -8.28 3.82
C LYS A 71 -12.49 -8.42 5.34
N LEU A 72 -12.72 -9.61 5.91
CA LEU A 72 -12.70 -9.88 7.37
C LEU A 72 -11.32 -9.70 8.05
N LEU A 73 -10.29 -9.34 7.30
CA LEU A 73 -8.95 -9.07 7.82
C LEU A 73 -8.50 -7.64 7.50
N ALA A 74 -7.90 -6.95 8.47
CA ALA A 74 -7.04 -5.78 8.26
C ALA A 74 -5.61 -6.10 8.71
N LEU A 75 -4.61 -5.44 8.11
CA LEU A 75 -3.22 -5.51 8.56
C LEU A 75 -2.64 -4.10 8.54
N ILE A 76 -2.10 -3.68 9.68
CA ILE A 76 -1.42 -2.39 9.89
C ILE A 76 0.03 -2.68 10.27
N TYR A 77 0.97 -2.15 9.50
CA TYR A 77 2.39 -2.12 9.83
C TYR A 77 2.69 -0.97 10.81
N VAL A 78 3.37 -1.29 11.90
CA VAL A 78 3.86 -0.35 12.90
C VAL A 78 5.39 -0.45 12.91
N SER A 79 6.03 0.55 12.31
CA SER A 79 7.49 0.67 12.34
C SER A 79 7.99 0.93 13.75
N LEU A 80 8.99 0.17 14.18
CA LEU A 80 9.83 0.45 15.35
C LEU A 80 11.23 0.96 14.93
N ASP A 81 11.34 1.52 13.73
CA ASP A 81 12.57 2.08 13.19
C ASP A 81 12.94 3.43 13.84
N GLN A 82 14.24 3.77 13.74
CA GLN A 82 14.82 5.00 14.29
C GLN A 82 14.81 6.17 13.29
N SER A 83 14.65 5.91 11.98
CA SER A 83 14.50 6.93 10.95
C SER A 83 13.39 6.61 9.94
N GLU A 84 12.81 7.66 9.35
CA GLU A 84 11.85 7.59 8.24
C GLU A 84 12.43 6.75 7.09
N GLU A 85 13.70 6.97 6.72
CA GLU A 85 14.39 6.21 5.68
C GLU A 85 14.39 4.68 5.89
N GLN A 86 14.50 4.22 7.14
CA GLN A 86 14.46 2.78 7.48
C GLN A 86 13.04 2.24 7.24
N GLN A 87 12.01 2.92 7.76
CA GLN A 87 10.60 2.59 7.50
C GLN A 87 10.30 2.57 5.99
N ASP A 88 10.78 3.56 5.26
CA ASP A 88 10.54 3.76 3.83
C ASP A 88 11.22 2.68 2.95
N ARG A 89 12.38 2.16 3.37
CA ARG A 89 13.03 0.99 2.76
C ARG A 89 12.21 -0.28 2.98
N PHE A 90 11.72 -0.52 4.20
CA PHE A 90 10.90 -1.68 4.53
C PHE A 90 9.54 -1.65 3.82
N LEU A 91 8.89 -0.48 3.76
CA LEU A 91 7.63 -0.27 3.03
C LEU A 91 7.73 -0.61 1.54
N LYS A 92 8.90 -0.42 0.90
CA LYS A 92 9.12 -0.75 -0.52
C LYS A 92 9.00 -2.26 -0.78
N GLU A 93 9.51 -3.10 0.11
CA GLU A 93 9.42 -4.57 0.04
C GLU A 93 8.05 -5.11 0.51
N LEU A 94 7.34 -4.35 1.33
CA LEU A 94 6.05 -4.71 1.91
C LEU A 94 4.89 -4.55 0.91
N ASN A 95 3.87 -5.42 1.00
CA ASN A 95 2.72 -5.46 0.07
C ASN A 95 1.93 -4.12 0.04
N LYS A 96 1.59 -3.66 -1.17
CA LYS A 96 0.94 -2.35 -1.42
C LYS A 96 -0.53 -2.25 -1.00
N ARG A 97 -1.13 -3.36 -0.55
CA ARG A 97 -2.48 -3.41 0.04
C ARG A 97 -2.49 -3.28 1.58
N ILE A 98 -1.32 -3.19 2.22
CA ILE A 98 -1.19 -3.07 3.68
C ILE A 98 -1.29 -1.60 4.09
N LEU A 99 -1.86 -1.32 5.27
CA LEU A 99 -1.85 -0.01 5.90
C LEU A 99 -0.60 0.16 6.78
N PHE A 100 -0.19 1.39 7.05
CA PHE A 100 0.86 1.68 8.03
C PHE A 100 0.57 2.95 8.84
N VAL A 101 1.22 3.06 10.00
CA VAL A 101 1.24 4.29 10.80
C VAL A 101 2.44 5.14 10.36
N ALA A 102 2.22 6.44 10.11
CA ALA A 102 3.25 7.38 9.67
C ALA A 102 4.44 7.44 10.65
N PHE A 103 5.64 7.78 10.16
CA PHE A 103 6.84 7.77 11.01
C PHE A 103 6.77 8.86 12.11
N GLU A 104 6.13 9.99 11.82
CA GLU A 104 6.02 11.16 12.70
C GLU A 104 5.04 10.91 13.86
N ASP A 105 4.10 9.97 13.70
CA ASP A 105 3.05 9.73 14.68
C ASP A 105 3.62 9.06 15.95
N PRO A 106 3.52 9.69 17.14
CA PRO A 106 3.92 9.06 18.40
C PRO A 106 3.13 7.78 18.70
N TYR A 107 1.98 7.56 18.07
CA TYR A 107 1.14 6.39 18.27
C TYR A 107 1.87 5.06 17.99
N ARG A 108 2.92 5.05 17.14
CA ARG A 108 3.80 3.88 16.96
C ARG A 108 4.36 3.36 18.30
N LYS A 109 4.76 4.28 19.19
CA LYS A 109 5.33 3.98 20.51
C LYS A 109 4.24 3.72 21.55
N GLU A 110 3.11 4.42 21.47
CA GLU A 110 1.94 4.14 22.31
C GLU A 110 1.44 2.71 22.09
N LEU A 111 1.30 2.27 20.83
CA LEU A 111 0.95 0.89 20.46
C LEU A 111 1.96 -0.12 20.99
N GLN A 112 3.27 0.12 20.81
CA GLN A 112 4.31 -0.78 21.33
C GLN A 112 4.20 -0.96 22.86
N ALA A 113 3.98 0.13 23.59
CA ALA A 113 3.86 0.10 25.05
C ALA A 113 2.53 -0.52 25.54
N MET A 114 1.41 -0.17 24.88
CA MET A 114 0.07 -0.71 25.16
C MET A 114 0.05 -2.24 25.05
N PHE A 115 0.63 -2.75 23.96
CA PHE A 115 0.70 -4.18 23.66
C PHE A 115 1.96 -4.88 24.19
N LYS A 116 2.83 -4.15 24.90
CA LYS A 116 4.05 -4.64 25.60
C LYS A 116 5.00 -5.43 24.68
N VAL A 117 5.17 -4.95 23.45
CA VAL A 117 5.99 -5.63 22.42
C VAL A 117 7.48 -5.44 22.71
N THR A 118 8.11 -6.50 23.22
CA THR A 118 9.54 -6.55 23.57
C THR A 118 10.46 -6.85 22.38
N ASP A 119 9.99 -7.67 21.44
CA ASP A 119 10.81 -8.29 20.40
C ASP A 119 10.20 -8.07 19.01
N VAL A 120 11.03 -8.18 17.96
CA VAL A 120 10.59 -8.13 16.56
C VAL A 120 11.19 -9.29 15.73
N PRO A 121 10.47 -9.81 14.72
CA PRO A 121 9.11 -9.44 14.33
C PRO A 121 8.05 -9.92 15.34
N THR A 122 7.00 -9.13 15.52
CA THR A 122 5.77 -9.52 16.22
C THR A 122 4.55 -9.20 15.38
N VAL A 123 3.68 -10.19 15.21
CA VAL A 123 2.36 -10.01 14.59
C VAL A 123 1.32 -10.23 15.68
N MET A 124 0.76 -9.16 16.23
CA MET A 124 -0.33 -9.27 17.19
C MET A 124 -1.67 -9.33 16.47
N VAL A 125 -2.50 -10.29 16.82
CA VAL A 125 -3.83 -10.51 16.23
C VAL A 125 -4.89 -10.06 17.23
N LEU A 126 -5.80 -9.19 16.81
CA LEU A 126 -6.90 -8.64 17.61
C LEU A 126 -8.27 -9.03 17.05
N ARG A 127 -9.22 -9.32 17.94
CA ARG A 127 -10.66 -9.51 17.64
C ARG A 127 -11.36 -8.16 17.38
N PRO A 128 -12.55 -8.13 16.75
CA PRO A 128 -13.34 -6.90 16.48
C PRO A 128 -13.66 -6.01 17.68
N ASP A 129 -13.75 -6.56 18.89
CA ASP A 129 -13.88 -5.80 20.14
C ASP A 129 -12.60 -4.99 20.45
N GLY A 130 -11.43 -5.50 20.07
CA GLY A 130 -10.10 -4.99 20.40
C GLY A 130 -9.32 -5.90 21.36
N SER A 131 -9.88 -7.04 21.78
CA SER A 131 -9.18 -8.02 22.62
C SER A 131 -8.09 -8.75 21.85
N VAL A 132 -7.01 -9.10 22.56
CA VAL A 132 -5.91 -9.88 21.97
C VAL A 132 -6.39 -11.32 21.74
N LEU A 133 -6.14 -11.81 20.53
CA LEU A 133 -6.45 -13.16 20.07
C LEU A 133 -5.19 -14.03 20.06
N SER A 134 -4.11 -13.54 19.45
CA SER A 134 -2.75 -14.10 19.57
C SER A 134 -1.75 -12.95 19.79
N PRO A 135 -0.92 -12.99 20.84
CA PRO A 135 0.01 -11.91 21.15
C PRO A 135 1.22 -11.86 20.18
N ASN A 136 1.62 -13.00 19.60
CA ASN A 136 2.61 -13.03 18.52
C ASN A 136 2.41 -14.26 17.60
N ALA A 137 1.65 -14.06 16.52
CA ALA A 137 1.32 -15.05 15.52
C ALA A 137 2.44 -15.41 14.53
N VAL A 138 3.66 -14.84 14.66
CA VAL A 138 4.76 -15.11 13.70
C VAL A 138 5.08 -16.62 13.60
N GLN A 139 5.05 -17.36 14.72
CA GLN A 139 5.26 -18.81 14.69
C GLN A 139 4.09 -19.56 14.05
N ASP A 140 2.85 -19.09 14.29
CA ASP A 140 1.63 -19.72 13.80
C ASP A 140 1.55 -19.60 12.26
N ILE A 141 1.80 -18.40 11.74
CA ILE A 141 1.87 -18.09 10.31
C ILE A 141 2.94 -18.93 9.61
N CYS A 142 4.13 -19.06 10.21
CA CYS A 142 5.23 -19.85 9.65
C CYS A 142 5.02 -21.37 9.71
N ARG A 143 4.13 -21.88 10.58
CA ARG A 143 3.89 -23.33 10.76
C ARG A 143 2.62 -23.83 10.09
N TYR A 144 1.53 -23.09 10.22
CA TYR A 144 0.18 -23.48 9.80
C TYR A 144 -0.30 -22.70 8.58
N GLY A 145 0.38 -21.60 8.20
CA GLY A 145 0.00 -20.78 7.06
C GLY A 145 -1.45 -20.33 7.17
N LEU A 146 -2.26 -20.59 6.13
CA LEU A 146 -3.67 -20.20 6.08
C LEU A 146 -4.56 -20.85 7.16
N ASP A 147 -4.19 -21.99 7.72
CA ASP A 147 -5.06 -22.70 8.66
C ASP A 147 -5.19 -21.95 10.00
N CYS A 148 -4.13 -21.28 10.48
CA CYS A 148 -4.24 -20.46 11.70
C CYS A 148 -5.20 -19.27 11.57
N PHE A 149 -5.47 -18.79 10.34
CA PHE A 149 -6.48 -17.76 10.14
C PHE A 149 -7.91 -18.30 10.35
N LYS A 150 -8.17 -19.59 10.06
CA LYS A 150 -9.45 -20.24 10.37
C LYS A 150 -9.66 -20.34 11.88
N ASP A 151 -8.63 -20.81 12.59
CA ASP A 151 -8.62 -20.85 14.06
C ASP A 151 -8.94 -19.46 14.65
N TRP A 152 -8.42 -18.39 14.04
CA TRP A 152 -8.70 -17.01 14.44
C TRP A 152 -10.12 -16.56 14.09
N GLN A 153 -10.68 -16.92 12.93
CA GLN A 153 -12.06 -16.60 12.56
C GLN A 153 -13.07 -17.26 13.51
N GLU A 154 -12.86 -18.54 13.84
CA GLU A 154 -13.67 -19.28 14.81
C GLU A 154 -13.52 -18.69 16.23
N SER A 155 -12.28 -18.50 16.69
CA SER A 155 -11.97 -17.98 18.03
C SER A 155 -12.25 -16.49 18.24
N ALA A 156 -12.61 -15.77 17.17
CA ALA A 156 -13.09 -14.40 17.20
C ALA A 156 -14.63 -14.30 17.16
N GLU A 157 -15.34 -15.42 17.07
CA GLU A 157 -16.80 -15.51 16.93
C GLU A 157 -17.33 -14.52 15.88
N LEU A 158 -16.68 -14.45 14.71
CA LEU A 158 -17.03 -13.51 13.66
C LEU A 158 -18.44 -13.80 13.12
N ILE A 159 -19.43 -13.10 13.67
CA ILE A 159 -20.81 -13.13 13.18
C ILE A 159 -20.79 -12.70 11.71
N GLU A 160 -21.10 -13.65 10.84
CA GLU A 160 -21.20 -13.44 9.40
C GLU A 160 -22.36 -12.48 9.10
N ARG A 161 -22.06 -11.18 9.04
CA ARG A 161 -23.04 -10.13 8.67
C ARG A 161 -23.30 -10.11 7.16
N SER A 162 -23.44 -11.26 6.52
CA SER A 162 -23.70 -11.42 5.07
C SER A 162 -25.06 -10.87 4.61
N PHE A 163 -25.93 -10.50 5.56
CA PHE A 163 -27.11 -9.66 5.31
C PHE A 163 -26.78 -8.20 4.94
N MET A 164 -25.56 -7.71 5.21
CA MET A 164 -25.08 -6.46 4.64
C MET A 164 -24.56 -6.73 3.23
N LEU A 165 -25.09 -5.99 2.25
CA LEU A 165 -24.69 -6.13 0.84
C LEU A 165 -23.17 -6.00 0.70
N ASN A 166 -22.56 -6.92 -0.05
CA ASN A 166 -21.12 -6.91 -0.27
C ASN A 166 -20.71 -5.60 -0.99
N GLU A 167 -19.95 -4.73 -0.31
CA GLU A 167 -19.51 -3.40 -0.77
C GLU A 167 -18.55 -3.42 -2.00
N GLU A 168 -18.52 -4.52 -2.75
CA GLU A 168 -17.85 -4.57 -4.05
C GLU A 168 -18.50 -3.63 -5.08
N TYR A 169 -19.73 -3.18 -4.84
CA TYR A 169 -20.35 -2.08 -5.58
C TYR A 169 -19.54 -0.78 -5.55
N ASP A 170 -18.80 -0.50 -4.47
CA ASP A 170 -18.02 0.74 -4.32
C ASP A 170 -16.58 0.64 -4.88
N ASN A 171 -16.05 -0.58 -5.00
CA ASN A 171 -14.69 -0.83 -5.50
C ASN A 171 -14.63 -1.47 -6.90
N LEU A 172 -15.77 -1.78 -7.51
CA LEU A 172 -15.85 -1.88 -8.95
C LEU A 172 -15.60 -0.50 -9.56
N ASN A 173 -14.52 -0.37 -10.33
CA ASN A 173 -14.28 0.77 -11.22
C ASN A 173 -15.23 0.74 -12.44
N LEU A 174 -16.53 0.58 -12.19
CA LEU A 174 -17.64 0.76 -13.12
C LEU A 174 -17.78 2.25 -13.46
N ARG A 175 -16.77 2.77 -14.17
CA ARG A 175 -16.99 3.87 -15.10
C ARG A 175 -18.13 3.42 -16.01
N SER A 176 -19.31 4.00 -15.81
CA SER A 176 -20.50 3.74 -16.63
C SER A 176 -20.09 3.70 -18.10
N ALA A 177 -20.67 2.81 -18.91
CA ALA A 177 -20.41 2.79 -20.36
C ALA A 177 -20.64 4.15 -21.05
N THR A 178 -21.37 5.06 -20.39
CA THR A 178 -21.59 6.45 -20.81
C THR A 178 -20.54 7.46 -20.33
N ASP A 179 -19.55 7.10 -19.51
CA ASP A 179 -18.50 8.01 -19.03
C ASP A 179 -17.67 8.64 -20.18
N PRO A 180 -17.24 7.91 -21.22
CA PRO A 180 -16.61 8.53 -22.40
C PRO A 180 -17.52 9.57 -23.08
N VAL A 181 -18.84 9.32 -23.11
CA VAL A 181 -19.85 10.22 -23.70
C VAL A 181 -20.08 11.45 -22.80
N ARG A 182 -20.12 11.27 -21.47
CA ARG A 182 -20.21 12.35 -20.48
C ARG A 182 -18.99 13.27 -20.57
N ARG A 183 -17.78 12.71 -20.67
CA ARG A 183 -16.53 13.48 -20.90
C ARG A 183 -16.50 14.20 -22.24
N LEU A 184 -17.23 13.72 -23.25
CA LEU A 184 -17.41 14.45 -24.51
C LEU A 184 -18.40 15.61 -24.36
N LYS A 185 -19.52 15.39 -23.65
CA LYS A 185 -20.60 16.37 -23.46
C LYS A 185 -20.22 17.52 -22.54
N TYR A 186 -19.51 17.24 -21.44
CA TYR A 186 -19.11 18.22 -20.42
C TYR A 186 -17.67 18.72 -20.62
N LYS A 187 -17.28 19.00 -21.86
CA LYS A 187 -15.96 19.54 -22.22
C LYS A 187 -15.88 21.05 -21.95
N THR A 188 -15.58 21.42 -20.71
CA THR A 188 -15.33 22.82 -20.31
C THR A 188 -14.18 23.43 -21.12
N GLU A 189 -14.28 24.73 -21.43
CA GLU A 189 -13.48 25.35 -22.49
C GLU A 189 -11.97 25.44 -22.21
N ASP A 190 -11.53 25.43 -20.95
CA ASP A 190 -10.09 25.49 -20.61
C ASP A 190 -9.29 24.29 -21.15
N ASN A 191 -9.95 23.15 -21.42
CA ASN A 191 -9.31 22.02 -22.08
C ASN A 191 -8.96 22.30 -23.57
N LYS A 192 -9.57 23.33 -24.19
CA LYS A 192 -9.14 23.89 -25.49
C LYS A 192 -7.91 24.79 -25.32
N ARG A 193 -7.84 25.58 -24.23
CA ARG A 193 -6.69 26.47 -23.93
C ARG A 193 -5.41 25.68 -23.71
N LYS A 194 -5.44 24.64 -22.87
CA LYS A 194 -4.25 23.83 -22.55
C LYS A 194 -3.61 23.23 -23.81
N LYS A 195 -4.40 22.73 -24.77
CA LYS A 195 -3.90 22.22 -26.06
C LYS A 195 -3.30 23.28 -27.00
N ARG A 196 -3.65 24.57 -26.87
CA ARG A 196 -2.97 25.64 -27.62
C ARG A 196 -1.59 25.96 -27.05
N TRP A 197 -1.46 25.97 -25.72
CA TRP A 197 -0.21 26.31 -25.03
C TRP A 197 0.92 25.32 -25.35
N TRP A 198 0.63 24.01 -25.29
CA TRP A 198 1.60 22.95 -25.65
C TRP A 198 2.12 23.08 -27.09
N LYS A 199 1.26 23.39 -28.08
CA LYS A 199 1.67 23.58 -29.48
C LYS A 199 2.53 24.81 -29.74
N VAL A 200 2.53 25.79 -28.83
CA VAL A 200 3.44 26.95 -28.93
C VAL A 200 4.83 26.58 -28.42
N TRP A 201 4.92 25.74 -27.38
CA TRP A 201 6.19 25.26 -26.83
C TRP A 201 6.94 24.31 -27.78
N GLU A 202 6.24 23.39 -28.48
CA GLU A 202 6.88 22.50 -29.46
C GLU A 202 7.58 23.29 -30.58
N ARG A 203 6.93 24.35 -31.10
CA ARG A 203 7.47 25.19 -32.17
C ARG A 203 8.59 26.15 -31.74
N GLY A 204 8.86 26.25 -30.44
CA GLY A 204 9.91 27.12 -29.88
C GLY A 204 11.28 26.45 -29.70
N LYS A 205 11.49 25.24 -30.24
CA LYS A 205 12.70 24.41 -30.02
C LYS A 205 13.45 23.97 -31.29
N GLU A 206 13.10 24.52 -32.45
CA GLU A 206 13.70 24.16 -33.76
C GLU A 206 14.50 25.32 -34.37
N GLY A 207 15.26 26.06 -33.55
CA GLY A 207 16.14 27.15 -33.99
C GLY A 207 16.95 27.74 -32.82
N TYR A 208 18.14 28.28 -33.13
CA TYR A 208 19.30 28.45 -32.23
C TYR A 208 19.90 27.09 -31.81
N GLU A 209 21.19 26.77 -32.04
CA GLU A 209 22.32 27.54 -32.58
C GLU A 209 23.27 26.64 -33.41
N GLU A 210 23.68 27.11 -34.59
CA GLU A 210 25.07 27.04 -35.09
C GLU A 210 25.82 28.21 -34.38
N GLU A 211 27.14 28.27 -34.18
CA GLU A 211 28.28 27.78 -34.98
C GLU A 211 29.57 27.95 -34.12
N GLU A 212 30.61 27.11 -34.24
CA GLU A 212 32.01 27.45 -33.87
C GLU A 212 33.00 26.47 -34.56
N GLU A 213 34.10 26.99 -35.11
CA GLU A 213 35.10 26.29 -35.95
C GLU A 213 36.29 25.77 -35.07
N GLU A 214 37.40 25.15 -35.51
CA GLU A 214 38.13 25.10 -36.79
C GLU A 214 39.17 23.92 -36.77
N GLU A 215 39.83 23.62 -37.91
CA GLU A 215 41.03 22.72 -38.12
C GLU A 215 40.89 21.20 -37.75
N GLU A 216 41.50 20.18 -38.40
CA GLU A 216 42.44 19.93 -39.52
C GLU A 216 42.04 18.53 -40.14
N GLU A 217 42.54 17.87 -41.20
CA GLU A 217 43.61 17.99 -42.24
C GLU A 217 43.20 17.05 -43.43
N GLY A 218 43.84 17.15 -44.60
CA GLY A 218 44.29 15.96 -45.36
C GLY A 218 43.37 15.25 -46.36
N ASP A 219 43.42 15.65 -47.64
CA ASP A 219 43.06 14.75 -48.76
C ASP A 219 44.27 13.89 -49.19
N HIS A 220 44.16 12.57 -49.08
CA HIS A 220 44.94 11.63 -49.90
C HIS A 220 44.24 10.28 -50.14
N GLY A 221 43.40 10.21 -51.17
CA GLY A 221 42.80 8.95 -51.61
C GLY A 221 43.76 7.97 -52.31
N ARG A 222 43.65 6.65 -52.03
CA ARG A 222 44.19 5.61 -52.94
C ARG A 222 43.42 4.29 -52.96
N TRP A 223 43.33 3.72 -54.17
CA TRP A 223 42.71 2.42 -54.46
C TRP A 223 43.62 1.24 -54.05
N ARG A 224 43.06 0.15 -53.49
CA ARG A 224 42.79 -1.09 -54.26
C ARG A 224 42.24 -2.27 -53.44
N ARG A 225 41.37 -3.02 -54.12
CA ARG A 225 40.90 -4.39 -53.88
C ARG A 225 41.89 -5.34 -53.17
N ARG A 226 41.33 -6.27 -52.40
CA ARG A 226 41.22 -7.64 -52.93
C ARG A 226 39.80 -8.17 -52.77
#